data_AF-A0A7V1RGK7-F1
#
_entry.id   AF-A0A7V1RGK7-F1
#
_cell.length_a   1.000
_cell.length_b   1.000
_cell.length_c   1.000
_cell.angle_alpha   90.00
_cell.angle_beta   90.00
_cell.angle_gamma   90.00
#
_symmetry.space_group_name_H-M   'P 1'
#
loop_
_entity.id
_entity.type
_entity.pdbx_description
1 polymer ?
#
loop_
_entity_poly.entity_id
_entity_poly.type
_entity_poly.pdbx_seq_one_letter_code
_entity_poly.pdbx_strand_id
1 'polypeptide(L)'
;MQAGGRSSGRYDGAYSNFGVLNCVADLRAAARGLAARIRPGGVAVLCVMGPACPWEWAWQLAHLRPGKAFRRLRPGGARWRSAVIRYPSVRKAARAFTPEFRVLRAAAVGALVPPPCAEEWARRHWALVERLNRLERRWECAPPLPALADHYLLELARR
;
A
#
# COMPACT_ATOMS: atom_id res chain seq x y z
N MET A 1 3.48 -29.18 -35.11
CA MET A 1 4.59 -28.66 -34.28
C MET A 1 4.24 -27.24 -33.88
N GLN A 2 4.07 -26.98 -32.58
CA GLN A 2 3.72 -25.67 -32.02
C GLN A 2 4.93 -24.73 -32.05
N ALA A 3 4.78 -23.54 -32.62
CA ALA A 3 5.76 -22.46 -32.48
C ALA A 3 5.35 -21.59 -31.28
N GLY A 4 6.18 -21.57 -30.24
CA GLY A 4 5.97 -20.86 -28.99
C GLY A 4 5.87 -19.34 -29.19
N GLY A 5 4.73 -18.77 -28.79
CA GLY A 5 4.50 -17.33 -28.78
C GLY A 5 5.40 -16.63 -27.76
N ARG A 6 6.16 -15.62 -28.23
CA ARG A 6 7.08 -14.83 -27.43
C ARG A 6 6.33 -14.16 -26.27
N SER A 7 6.81 -14.35 -25.05
CA SER A 7 6.33 -13.64 -23.86
C SER A 7 6.50 -12.12 -24.05
N SER A 8 5.41 -11.38 -24.17
CA SER A 8 5.40 -9.96 -24.53
C SER A 8 5.77 -8.99 -23.40
N GLY A 9 6.17 -9.49 -22.23
CA GLY A 9 6.66 -8.67 -21.12
C GLY A 9 8.19 -8.64 -21.07
N ARG A 10 8.76 -7.45 -20.86
CA ARG A 10 10.21 -7.20 -20.75
C ARG A 10 10.77 -7.41 -19.36
N TYR A 11 9.92 -7.44 -18.33
CA TYR A 11 10.33 -7.53 -16.94
C TYR A 11 9.69 -8.73 -16.24
N ASP A 12 10.44 -9.34 -15.32
CA ASP A 12 9.96 -10.40 -14.43
C ASP A 12 8.98 -9.90 -13.36
N GLY A 13 8.98 -8.61 -13.09
CA GLY A 13 8.14 -8.02 -12.06
C GLY A 13 8.23 -6.51 -12.00
N ALA A 14 7.57 -5.94 -11.00
CA ALA A 14 7.63 -4.51 -10.69
C ALA A 14 7.53 -4.28 -9.18
N TYR A 15 8.17 -3.21 -8.72
CA TYR A 15 8.07 -2.76 -7.34
C TYR A 15 7.76 -1.27 -7.33
N SER A 16 6.74 -0.88 -6.57
CA SER A 16 6.37 0.52 -6.36
C SER A 16 6.28 0.77 -4.86
N ASN A 17 7.22 1.55 -4.30
CA ASN A 17 7.24 1.85 -2.88
C ASN A 17 6.74 3.28 -2.55
N PHE A 18 6.56 3.56 -1.25
CA PHE A 18 6.33 4.89 -0.68
C PHE A 18 5.19 5.68 -1.33
N GLY A 19 4.14 4.97 -1.73
CA GLY A 19 2.90 5.60 -2.20
C GLY A 19 3.01 6.33 -3.53
N VAL A 20 3.94 5.95 -4.42
CA VAL A 20 3.98 6.48 -5.79
C VAL A 20 2.63 6.31 -6.49
N LEU A 21 1.95 5.16 -6.30
CA LEU A 21 0.61 4.93 -6.83
C LEU A 21 -0.49 5.78 -6.17
N ASN A 22 -0.24 6.38 -5.01
CA ASN A 22 -1.19 7.34 -4.44
C ASN A 22 -1.24 8.64 -5.27
N CYS A 23 -0.21 8.94 -6.06
CA CYS A 23 -0.14 10.15 -6.88
C CYS A 23 -0.80 9.99 -8.26
N VAL A 24 -1.13 8.77 -8.70
CA VAL A 24 -1.77 8.56 -10.01
C VAL A 24 -3.25 8.91 -9.98
N ALA A 25 -3.76 9.44 -11.10
CA ALA A 25 -5.19 9.74 -11.25
C ALA A 25 -6.03 8.49 -11.52
N ASP A 26 -5.49 7.55 -12.32
CA ASP A 26 -6.17 6.31 -12.71
C ASP A 26 -5.30 5.08 -12.42
N LEU A 27 -5.68 4.33 -11.37
CA LEU A 27 -5.03 3.07 -11.01
C LEU A 27 -5.23 1.98 -12.07
N ARG A 28 -6.32 2.00 -12.84
CA ARG A 28 -6.54 1.01 -13.92
C ARG A 28 -5.59 1.28 -15.08
N ALA A 29 -5.35 2.54 -15.42
CA ALA A 29 -4.32 2.90 -16.40
C ALA A 29 -2.93 2.46 -15.94
N ALA A 30 -2.59 2.68 -14.67
CA ALA A 30 -1.34 2.19 -14.09
C ALA A 30 -1.23 0.65 -14.17
N ALA A 31 -2.31 -0.07 -13.83
CA ALA A 31 -2.37 -1.52 -13.93
C ALA A 31 -2.12 -2.00 -15.38
N ARG A 32 -2.80 -1.43 -16.38
CA ARG A 32 -2.57 -1.76 -17.80
C ARG A 32 -1.13 -1.48 -18.24
N GLY A 33 -0.58 -0.34 -17.81
CA GLY A 33 0.80 0.04 -18.13
C GLY A 33 1.84 -0.93 -17.56
N LEU A 34 1.62 -1.43 -16.34
CA LEU A 34 2.45 -2.46 -15.72
C LEU A 34 2.25 -3.82 -16.41
N ALA A 35 1.00 -4.18 -16.71
CA ALA A 35 0.63 -5.44 -17.35
C ALA A 35 1.23 -5.62 -18.75
N ALA A 36 1.43 -4.51 -19.49
CA ALA A 36 2.08 -4.50 -20.79
C ALA A 36 3.61 -4.65 -20.73
N ARG A 37 4.19 -4.56 -19.52
CA ARG A 37 5.65 -4.58 -19.29
C ARG A 37 6.11 -5.83 -18.54
N ILE A 38 5.26 -6.35 -17.67
CA ILE A 38 5.54 -7.55 -16.88
C ILE A 38 5.12 -8.78 -17.66
N ARG A 39 5.98 -9.80 -17.70
CA ARG A 39 5.64 -11.07 -18.35
C ARG A 39 4.51 -11.79 -17.62
N PRO A 40 3.69 -12.62 -18.29
CA PRO A 40 2.76 -13.52 -17.61
C PRO A 40 3.42 -14.30 -16.47
N GLY A 41 2.77 -14.36 -15.31
CA GLY A 41 3.31 -14.95 -14.08
C GLY A 41 4.27 -14.06 -13.28
N GLY A 42 4.75 -12.94 -13.84
CA GLY A 42 5.62 -11.99 -13.15
C GLY A 42 4.92 -11.27 -11.99
N VAL A 43 5.68 -10.86 -10.97
CA VAL A 43 5.13 -10.35 -9.71
C VAL A 43 5.24 -8.83 -9.62
N ALA A 44 4.13 -8.17 -9.28
CA ALA A 44 4.10 -6.76 -8.89
C ALA A 44 3.86 -6.63 -7.38
N VAL A 45 4.73 -5.87 -6.71
CA VAL A 45 4.61 -5.56 -5.27
C VAL A 45 4.41 -4.06 -5.11
N LEU A 46 3.26 -3.66 -4.57
CA LEU A 46 2.81 -2.27 -4.56
C LEU A 46 2.56 -1.80 -3.12
N CYS A 47 3.35 -0.85 -2.63
CA CYS A 47 3.17 -0.21 -1.34
C CYS A 47 2.31 1.05 -1.49
N VAL A 48 1.14 1.06 -0.87
CA VAL A 48 0.12 2.10 -1.07
C VAL A 48 -0.37 2.61 0.28
N MET A 49 -0.51 3.92 0.43
CA MET A 49 -1.12 4.51 1.62
C MET A 49 -2.63 4.28 1.64
N GLY A 50 -3.13 3.72 2.74
CA GLY A 50 -4.56 3.50 2.98
C GLY A 50 -5.31 4.74 3.46
N PRO A 51 -6.66 4.72 3.41
CA PRO A 51 -7.50 5.84 3.87
C PRO A 51 -7.60 5.94 5.40
N ALA A 52 -7.37 4.83 6.13
CA ALA A 52 -7.47 4.78 7.58
C ALA A 52 -6.10 4.44 8.18
N CYS A 53 -5.65 5.29 9.10
CA CYS A 53 -4.40 5.11 9.84
C CYS A 53 -4.65 5.54 11.29
N PRO A 54 -4.94 4.60 12.21
CA PRO A 54 -5.22 4.89 13.62
C PRO A 54 -4.09 5.67 14.29
N TRP A 55 -2.84 5.42 13.91
CA TRP A 55 -1.69 6.17 14.42
C TRP A 55 -1.72 7.65 14.01
N GLU A 56 -2.04 7.97 12.75
CA GLU A 56 -2.21 9.36 12.32
C GLU A 56 -3.38 10.01 13.08
N TRP A 57 -4.48 9.27 13.29
CA TRP A 57 -5.63 9.79 14.03
C TRP A 57 -5.27 10.08 15.48
N ALA A 58 -4.73 9.10 16.20
CA ALA A 58 -4.32 9.24 17.59
C ALA A 58 -3.35 10.42 17.77
N TRP A 59 -2.32 10.51 16.92
CA TRP A 59 -1.35 11.58 16.99
C TRP A 59 -1.97 12.96 16.73
N GLN A 60 -2.71 13.11 15.63
CA GLN A 60 -3.25 14.42 15.26
C GLN A 60 -4.39 14.87 16.19
N LEU A 61 -5.19 13.93 16.71
CA LEU A 61 -6.23 14.23 17.69
C LEU A 61 -5.63 14.62 19.04
N ALA A 62 -4.57 13.96 19.50
CA ALA A 62 -3.82 14.38 20.70
C ALA A 62 -3.27 15.81 20.58
N HIS A 63 -3.03 16.29 19.35
CA HIS A 63 -2.59 17.66 19.07
C HIS A 63 -3.74 18.61 18.64
N LEU A 64 -5.00 18.22 18.86
CA LEU A 64 -6.19 19.01 18.54
C LEU A 64 -6.29 19.41 17.05
N ARG A 65 -5.87 18.53 16.13
CA ARG A 65 -5.86 18.74 14.67
C ARG A 65 -6.76 17.74 13.92
N PRO A 66 -8.09 17.71 14.16
CA PRO A 66 -8.99 16.73 13.56
C PRO A 66 -9.05 16.82 12.02
N GLY A 67 -8.88 18.02 11.46
CA GLY A 67 -8.81 18.21 10.01
C GLY A 67 -7.60 17.50 9.37
N LYS A 68 -6.50 17.34 10.10
CA LYS A 68 -5.34 16.56 9.64
C LYS A 68 -5.54 15.07 9.89
N ALA A 69 -6.14 14.68 11.02
CA ALA A 69 -6.43 13.29 11.36
C ALA A 69 -7.24 12.58 10.26
N PHE A 70 -8.37 13.19 9.86
CA PHE A 70 -9.29 12.57 8.91
C PHE A 70 -9.04 13.01 7.45
N ARG A 71 -7.88 13.62 7.16
CA ARG A 71 -7.55 14.13 5.82
C ARG A 71 -7.61 13.03 4.75
N ARG A 72 -7.16 11.82 5.07
CA ARG A 72 -7.11 10.68 4.13
C ARG A 72 -8.49 10.14 3.76
N LEU A 73 -9.50 10.40 4.59
CA LEU A 73 -10.90 9.98 4.35
C LEU A 73 -11.63 10.93 3.39
N ARG A 74 -11.09 12.13 3.14
CA ARG A 74 -11.75 13.11 2.28
C ARG A 74 -11.80 12.64 0.83
N PRO A 75 -12.96 12.75 0.15
CA PRO A 75 -13.05 12.50 -1.28
C PRO A 75 -12.06 13.39 -2.05
N GLY A 76 -11.47 12.85 -3.12
CA GLY A 76 -10.53 13.59 -3.97
C GLY A 76 -9.06 13.57 -3.51
N GLY A 77 -8.77 13.13 -2.28
CA GLY A 77 -7.40 13.03 -1.77
C GLY A 77 -6.86 14.34 -1.16
N ALA A 78 -5.57 14.34 -0.81
CA ALA A 78 -4.87 15.47 -0.21
C ALA A 78 -3.93 16.13 -1.21
N ARG A 79 -3.94 17.46 -1.31
CA ARG A 79 -2.92 18.20 -2.07
C ARG A 79 -1.60 18.19 -1.29
N TRP A 80 -0.52 17.87 -1.97
CA TRP A 80 0.83 18.00 -1.47
C TRP A 80 1.73 18.53 -2.58
N ARG A 81 2.26 19.74 -2.40
CA ARG A 81 2.97 20.48 -3.45
C ARG A 81 2.13 20.55 -4.74
N SER A 82 2.66 20.10 -5.87
CA SER A 82 1.97 20.06 -7.17
C SER A 82 1.17 18.77 -7.42
N ALA A 83 1.14 17.83 -6.46
CA ALA A 83 0.49 16.53 -6.62
C ALA A 83 -0.77 16.39 -5.76
N VAL A 84 -1.68 15.51 -6.22
CA VAL A 84 -2.84 15.07 -5.44
C VAL A 84 -2.60 13.63 -4.99
N ILE A 85 -2.49 13.43 -3.69
CA ILE A 85 -2.30 12.13 -3.04
C ILE A 85 -3.67 11.53 -2.73
N ARG A 86 -4.02 10.42 -3.37
CA ARG A 86 -5.27 9.69 -3.19
C ARG A 86 -5.02 8.47 -2.31
N TYR A 87 -5.96 8.13 -1.44
CA TYR A 87 -5.81 7.03 -0.48
C TYR A 87 -6.80 5.88 -0.78
N PRO A 88 -6.56 5.05 -1.80
CA PRO A 88 -7.45 3.94 -2.12
C PRO A 88 -7.43 2.90 -0.99
N SER A 89 -8.61 2.41 -0.59
CA SER A 89 -8.68 1.22 0.26
C SER A 89 -8.06 0.01 -0.46
N VAL A 90 -7.61 -0.99 0.32
CA VAL A 90 -7.10 -2.27 -0.20
C VAL A 90 -8.04 -2.85 -1.26
N ARG A 91 -9.35 -2.87 -0.97
CA ARG A 91 -10.38 -3.34 -1.90
C ARG A 91 -10.44 -2.52 -3.19
N LYS A 92 -10.36 -1.19 -3.10
CA LYS A 92 -10.39 -0.31 -4.28
C LYS A 92 -9.15 -0.49 -5.16
N ALA A 93 -7.97 -0.57 -4.56
CA ALA A 93 -6.73 -0.84 -5.28
C ALA A 93 -6.76 -2.23 -5.92
N ALA A 94 -7.08 -3.29 -5.16
CA ALA A 94 -7.19 -4.65 -5.68
C ALA A 94 -8.12 -4.73 -6.91
N ARG A 95 -9.32 -4.15 -6.82
CA ARG A 95 -10.29 -4.10 -7.94
C ARG A 95 -9.78 -3.35 -9.18
N ALA A 96 -8.89 -2.38 -9.02
CA ALA A 96 -8.31 -1.68 -10.16
C ALA A 96 -7.29 -2.55 -10.92
N PHE A 97 -6.64 -3.48 -10.22
CA PHE A 97 -5.60 -4.35 -10.78
C PHE A 97 -6.13 -5.73 -11.23
N THR A 98 -7.26 -6.20 -10.70
CA THR A 98 -7.82 -7.54 -11.00
C THR A 98 -8.05 -7.88 -12.49
N PRO A 99 -8.31 -6.92 -13.41
CA PRO A 99 -8.44 -7.26 -14.84
C PRO A 99 -7.16 -7.84 -15.44
N GLU A 100 -6.00 -7.31 -15.03
CA GLU A 100 -4.69 -7.70 -15.58
C GLU A 100 -3.89 -8.60 -14.65
N PHE A 101 -4.20 -8.58 -13.35
CA PHE A 101 -3.46 -9.27 -12.32
C PHE A 101 -4.35 -10.18 -11.47
N ARG A 102 -3.77 -11.23 -10.91
CA ARG A 102 -4.32 -11.99 -9.80
C ARG A 102 -3.76 -11.44 -8.50
N VAL A 103 -4.63 -11.08 -7.57
CA VAL A 103 -4.22 -10.65 -6.22
C VAL A 103 -3.70 -11.88 -5.47
N LEU A 104 -2.46 -11.83 -5.01
CA LEU A 104 -1.84 -12.90 -4.21
C LEU A 104 -2.08 -12.67 -2.72
N ARG A 105 -1.76 -11.47 -2.24
CA ARG A 105 -2.00 -11.07 -0.84
C ARG A 105 -2.05 -9.56 -0.68
N ALA A 106 -2.61 -9.12 0.44
CA ALA A 106 -2.51 -7.75 0.92
C ALA A 106 -1.96 -7.80 2.35
N ALA A 107 -0.86 -7.12 2.63
CA ALA A 107 -0.19 -7.12 3.92
C ALA A 107 -0.11 -5.72 4.52
N ALA A 108 -0.28 -5.62 5.83
CA ALA A 108 -0.07 -4.39 6.59
C ALA A 108 1.40 -4.01 6.67
N VAL A 109 1.67 -2.70 6.63
CA VAL A 109 2.97 -2.11 6.95
C VAL A 109 2.73 -0.93 7.88
N GLY A 110 3.16 -1.06 9.13
CA GLY A 110 3.01 -0.03 10.16
C GLY A 110 1.57 0.08 10.68
N ALA A 111 0.90 -1.06 10.92
CA ALA A 111 -0.37 -1.10 11.63
C ALA A 111 -0.17 -1.14 13.16
N LEU A 112 0.77 -1.96 13.64
CA LEU A 112 1.07 -2.14 15.06
C LEU A 112 2.31 -1.36 15.50
N VAL A 113 3.29 -1.23 14.60
CA VAL A 113 4.51 -0.46 14.88
C VAL A 113 4.16 1.03 14.94
N PRO A 114 4.61 1.76 15.98
CA PRO A 114 4.28 3.17 16.14
C PRO A 114 4.81 4.04 14.99
N PRO A 115 4.17 5.19 14.73
CA PRO A 115 4.52 6.05 13.61
C PRO A 115 5.89 6.72 13.81
N PRO A 116 6.50 7.26 12.73
CA PRO A 116 7.77 7.97 12.81
C PRO A 116 7.81 9.13 13.81
N CYS A 117 6.67 9.77 14.10
CA CYS A 117 6.63 10.84 15.12
C CYS A 117 6.86 10.36 16.56
N ALA A 118 6.83 9.04 16.80
CA ALA A 118 7.15 8.42 18.08
C ALA A 118 8.56 7.80 18.12
N GLU A 119 9.47 8.23 17.23
CA GLU A 119 10.81 7.64 17.08
C GLU A 119 11.62 7.62 18.38
N GLU A 120 11.62 8.72 19.15
CA GLU A 120 12.33 8.79 20.44
C GLU A 120 11.81 7.73 21.43
N TRP A 121 10.49 7.55 21.50
CA TRP A 121 9.87 6.51 22.31
C TRP A 121 10.23 5.12 21.79
N ALA A 122 10.20 4.92 20.47
CA ALA A 122 10.53 3.66 19.82
C ALA A 122 11.98 3.23 20.08
N ARG A 123 12.93 4.18 20.07
CA ARG A 123 14.33 3.93 20.45
C ARG A 123 14.48 3.46 21.90
N ARG A 124 13.77 4.13 22.82
CA ARG A 124 13.79 3.76 24.25
C ARG A 124 13.14 2.41 24.53
N HIS A 125 12.17 1.99 23.71
CA HIS A 125 11.40 0.76 23.88
C HIS A 125 11.63 -0.23 22.74
N TRP A 126 12.85 -0.32 22.20
CA TRP A 126 13.16 -1.12 21.01
C TRP A 126 12.70 -2.58 21.11
N ALA A 127 12.82 -3.20 22.29
CA ALA A 127 12.40 -4.59 22.50
C ALA A 127 10.88 -4.78 22.37
N LEU A 128 10.09 -3.78 22.77
CA LEU A 128 8.64 -3.76 22.57
C LEU A 128 8.30 -3.55 21.11
N VAL A 129 8.96 -2.60 20.44
CA VAL A 129 8.78 -2.35 18.99
C VAL A 129 9.07 -3.62 18.19
N GLU A 130 10.13 -4.33 18.52
CA GLU A 130 10.51 -5.57 17.86
C GLU A 130 9.50 -6.71 18.12
N ARG A 131 8.89 -6.77 19.32
CA ARG A 131 7.75 -7.67 19.59
C ARG A 131 6.53 -7.31 18.74
N LEU A 132 6.20 -6.02 18.63
CA LEU A 132 5.08 -5.53 17.80
C LEU A 132 5.32 -5.82 16.32
N ASN A 133 6.55 -5.65 15.84
CA ASN A 133 6.96 -5.99 14.47
C ASN A 133 6.81 -7.49 14.19
N ARG A 134 7.23 -8.37 15.11
CA ARG A 134 6.99 -9.82 14.97
C ARG A 134 5.51 -10.18 14.96
N LEU A 135 4.72 -9.53 15.80
CA LEU A 135 3.28 -9.73 15.84
C LEU A 135 2.63 -9.26 14.53
N GLU A 136 3.04 -8.09 14.02
CA GLU A 136 2.58 -7.59 12.72
C GLU A 136 2.91 -8.57 11.62
N ARG A 137 4.18 -9.03 11.49
CA ARG A 137 4.57 -10.03 10.50
C ARG A 137 3.76 -11.32 10.55
N ARG A 138 3.34 -11.75 11.74
CA ARG A 138 2.50 -12.96 11.91
C ARG A 138 1.08 -12.75 11.38
N TRP A 139 0.54 -11.54 11.48
CA TRP A 139 -0.85 -11.22 11.19
C TRP A 139 -1.02 -10.21 10.07
N GLU A 140 0.06 -9.88 9.34
CA GLU A 140 0.08 -8.75 8.40
C GLU A 140 -0.97 -8.89 7.31
N CYS A 141 -1.33 -10.11 6.92
CA CYS A 141 -2.37 -10.39 5.93
C CYS A 141 -3.79 -10.52 6.50
N ALA A 142 -3.94 -10.60 7.83
CA ALA A 142 -5.22 -10.84 8.47
C ALA A 142 -6.03 -9.54 8.61
N PRO A 143 -7.32 -9.52 8.23
CA PRO A 143 -8.16 -8.37 8.53
C PRO A 143 -8.29 -8.17 10.04
N PRO A 144 -8.35 -6.91 10.53
CA PRO A 144 -8.42 -5.67 9.76
C PRO A 144 -7.06 -5.02 9.44
N LEU A 145 -5.92 -5.67 9.72
CA LEU A 145 -4.60 -5.03 9.72
C LEU A 145 -4.27 -4.27 8.42
N PRO A 146 -4.33 -4.88 7.22
CA PRO A 146 -4.05 -4.15 5.97
C PRO A 146 -4.92 -2.91 5.73
N ALA A 147 -6.15 -2.90 6.28
CA ALA A 147 -7.08 -1.80 6.09
C ALA A 147 -6.81 -0.60 7.03
N LEU A 148 -6.13 -0.86 8.14
CA LEU A 148 -5.82 0.13 9.19
C LEU A 148 -4.34 0.52 9.21
N ALA A 149 -3.50 -0.14 8.42
CA ALA A 149 -2.09 0.16 8.32
C ALA A 149 -1.86 1.55 7.68
N ASP A 150 -0.77 2.21 8.07
CA ASP A 150 -0.34 3.45 7.40
C ASP A 150 -0.13 3.19 5.89
N HIS A 151 0.51 2.06 5.58
CA HIS A 151 0.68 1.52 4.24
C HIS A 151 0.23 0.07 4.19
N TYR A 152 -0.24 -0.38 3.03
CA TYR A 152 -0.38 -1.79 2.73
C TYR A 152 0.44 -2.18 1.51
N LEU A 153 0.98 -3.39 1.53
CA LEU A 153 1.60 -4.05 0.39
C LEU A 153 0.54 -4.88 -0.33
N LEU A 154 0.34 -4.62 -1.61
CA LEU A 154 -0.46 -5.45 -2.49
C LEU A 154 0.48 -6.25 -3.38
N GLU A 155 0.48 -7.56 -3.23
CA GLU A 155 1.22 -8.47 -4.10
C GLU A 155 0.29 -9.07 -5.15
N LEU A 156 0.75 -9.03 -6.39
CA LEU A 156 -0.02 -9.32 -7.57
C LEU A 156 0.80 -10.18 -8.52
N ALA A 157 0.20 -11.22 -9.11
CA ALA A 157 0.79 -11.94 -10.23
C ALA A 157 0.15 -11.49 -11.53
N ARG A 158 0.95 -11.19 -12.56
CA ARG A 158 0.45 -10.92 -13.91
C ARG A 158 -0.27 -12.16 -14.43
N ARG A 159 -1.51 -11.96 -14.91
CA ARG A 159 -2.28 -13.02 -15.58
C ARG A 159 -1.65 -13.43 -16.89
#